data_AF-A0A8J4LTG2-F1
#
_entry.id   AF-A0A8J4LTG2-F1
#
_cell.length_a   1.000
_cell.length_b   1.000
_cell.length_c   1.000
_cell.angle_alpha   90.00
_cell.angle_beta   90.00
_cell.angle_gamma   90.00
#
_symmetry.space_group_name_H-M   'P 1'
#
loop_
_entity.id
_entity.type
_entity.pdbx_description
1 polymer ?
#
loop_
_entity_poly.entity_id
_entity_poly.type
_entity_poly.pdbx_seq_one_letter_code
_entity_poly.pdbx_strand_id
1 'polypeptide(L)'
;MHHKFIAGQDYKTTARTLVASLKRNSELRRRVLIGAVSPTQLVSMDSRELATQQQREEYAQLQERETRRVTLAGHGSTAAAAATPPEYRCERCGGRTCDYLDSSRRDIGKCETWGSKDGQGASRLVTCLGCGHRWDVHDVYWFVSQEVVGAGRFRSHWSIMLVG
;
A
#
# COMPACT_ATOMS: atom_id res chain seq x y z
N MET A 1 -0.98 -34.71 21.76
CA MET A 1 -0.21 -34.34 22.96
C MET A 1 0.96 -33.41 22.61
N HIS A 2 0.71 -32.16 22.19
CA HIS A 2 1.76 -31.21 21.78
C HIS A 2 1.96 -30.01 22.75
N HIS A 3 1.15 -29.88 23.80
CA HIS A 3 1.14 -28.68 24.66
C HIS A 3 2.29 -28.57 25.68
N LYS A 4 2.92 -29.67 26.09
CA LYS A 4 4.01 -29.63 27.11
C LYS A 4 5.36 -29.15 26.56
N PHE A 5 5.63 -29.35 25.27
CA PHE A 5 6.92 -29.03 24.68
C PHE A 5 7.08 -27.52 24.41
N ILE A 6 5.97 -26.83 24.16
CA ILE A 6 5.91 -25.40 23.83
C ILE A 6 6.29 -24.55 25.06
N ALA A 7 5.72 -24.85 26.23
CA ALA A 7 6.04 -24.13 27.48
C ALA A 7 7.54 -24.19 27.85
N GLY A 8 8.20 -25.33 27.58
CA GLY A 8 9.64 -25.48 27.79
C GLY A 8 10.51 -24.75 26.76
N GLN A 9 10.02 -24.56 25.54
CA GLN A 9 10.74 -23.82 24.48
C GLN A 9 10.60 -22.32 24.63
N ASP A 10 9.43 -21.82 25.02
CA ASP A 10 9.20 -20.40 25.27
C ASP A 10 10.07 -19.93 26.44
N TYR A 11 10.10 -20.71 27.53
CA TYR A 11 11.00 -20.43 28.66
C TYR A 11 12.47 -20.31 28.22
N LYS A 12 12.98 -21.29 27.45
CA LYS A 12 14.36 -21.28 26.95
C LYS A 12 14.62 -20.10 26.03
N THR A 13 13.64 -19.71 25.22
CA THR A 13 13.75 -18.59 24.28
C THR A 13 13.81 -17.27 25.03
N THR A 14 12.90 -17.06 25.99
CA THR A 14 12.90 -15.88 26.87
C THR A 14 14.21 -15.78 27.66
N ALA A 15 14.70 -16.89 28.22
CA ALA A 15 15.98 -16.93 28.93
C ALA A 15 17.16 -16.53 28.02
N ARG A 16 17.22 -17.07 26.78
CA ARG A 16 18.24 -16.70 25.78
C ARG A 16 18.18 -15.20 25.45
N THR A 17 16.98 -14.67 25.24
CA THR A 17 16.77 -13.24 24.95
C THR A 17 17.20 -12.36 26.11
N LEU A 18 16.82 -12.68 27.34
CA LEU A 18 17.22 -11.93 28.55
C LEU A 18 18.74 -11.91 28.72
N VAL A 19 19.41 -13.07 28.58
CA VAL A 19 20.87 -13.14 28.64
C VAL A 19 21.52 -12.28 27.55
N ALA A 20 21.03 -12.33 26.32
CA ALA A 20 21.54 -11.51 25.23
C ALA A 20 21.32 -10.01 25.47
N SER A 21 20.17 -9.61 26.03
CA SER A 21 19.86 -8.22 26.36
C SER A 21 20.73 -7.69 27.50
N LEU A 22 20.91 -8.46 28.58
CA LEU A 22 21.80 -8.10 29.69
C LEU A 22 23.28 -8.02 29.29
N LYS A 23 23.70 -8.78 28.28
CA LYS A 23 25.05 -8.70 27.70
C LYS A 23 25.24 -7.44 26.87
N ARG A 24 24.24 -7.06 26.06
CA ARG A 24 24.30 -5.90 25.16
C ARG A 24 24.12 -4.57 25.91
N ASN A 25 23.28 -4.55 26.95
CA ASN A 25 22.93 -3.33 27.70
C ASN A 25 23.62 -3.31 29.08
N SER A 26 24.78 -2.67 29.16
CA SER A 26 25.56 -2.53 30.39
C SER A 26 24.83 -1.72 31.47
N GLU A 27 24.04 -0.71 31.07
CA GLU A 27 23.26 0.12 32.00
C GLU A 27 22.10 -0.66 32.62
N LEU A 28 21.38 -1.47 31.83
CA LEU A 28 20.34 -2.35 32.37
C LEU A 28 20.93 -3.33 33.39
N ARG A 29 22.11 -3.90 33.09
CA ARG A 29 22.82 -4.77 34.04
C ARG A 29 23.16 -4.04 35.34
N ARG A 30 23.64 -2.81 35.26
CA ARG A 30 23.92 -1.96 36.43
C ARG A 30 22.66 -1.71 37.26
N ARG A 31 21.54 -1.38 36.62
CA ARG A 31 20.25 -1.14 37.28
C ARG A 31 19.71 -2.38 38.02
N VAL A 32 19.87 -3.56 37.43
CA VAL A 32 19.51 -4.83 38.10
C VAL A 32 20.39 -5.08 39.32
N LEU A 33 21.71 -4.86 39.22
CA LEU A 33 22.64 -5.05 40.33
C LEU A 33 22.38 -4.09 41.51
N ILE A 34 21.96 -2.86 41.23
CA ILE A 34 21.61 -1.86 42.26
C ILE A 34 20.21 -2.12 42.85
N GLY A 35 19.44 -3.07 42.28
CA GLY A 35 18.08 -3.37 42.72
C GLY A 35 17.02 -2.37 42.24
N ALA A 36 17.38 -1.46 41.31
CA ALA A 36 16.44 -0.51 40.72
C ALA A 36 15.43 -1.17 39.76
N VAL A 37 15.71 -2.40 39.31
CA VAL A 37 14.80 -3.26 38.55
C VAL A 37 14.73 -4.60 39.26
N SER A 38 13.54 -5.01 39.67
CA SER A 38 13.35 -6.30 40.32
C SER A 38 13.42 -7.45 39.31
N PRO A 39 13.78 -8.68 39.73
CA PRO A 39 13.79 -9.83 38.84
C PRO A 39 12.43 -10.13 38.22
N THR A 40 11.34 -9.91 38.97
CA THR A 40 9.97 -10.06 38.47
C THR A 40 9.66 -9.05 37.37
N GLN A 41 10.05 -7.78 37.57
CA GLN A 41 9.89 -6.74 36.57
C GLN A 41 10.72 -7.04 35.31
N LEU A 42 11.96 -7.51 35.47
CA LEU A 42 12.86 -7.82 34.36
C LEU A 42 12.27 -8.89 33.42
N VAL A 43 11.58 -9.89 33.96
CA VAL A 43 10.96 -10.97 33.17
C VAL A 43 9.70 -10.49 32.44
N SER A 44 8.99 -9.50 32.99
CA SER A 44 7.79 -8.92 32.36
C SER A 44 8.09 -7.80 31.34
N MET A 45 9.33 -7.31 31.25
CA MET A 45 9.71 -6.22 30.34
C MET A 45 9.66 -6.64 28.88
N ASP A 46 9.22 -5.72 28.02
CA ASP A 46 9.16 -5.94 26.58
C ASP A 46 10.54 -5.89 25.93
N SER A 47 10.66 -6.50 24.74
CA SER A 47 11.91 -6.52 23.96
C SER A 47 12.45 -5.12 23.64
N ARG A 48 11.56 -4.13 23.49
CA ARG A 48 11.91 -2.71 23.30
C ARG A 48 12.47 -2.06 24.55
N GLU A 49 11.98 -2.43 25.73
CA GLU A 49 12.43 -1.86 27.01
C GLU A 49 13.78 -2.45 27.44
N LEU A 50 14.05 -3.70 27.05
CA LEU A 50 15.32 -4.39 27.24
C LEU A 50 16.44 -3.89 26.31
N ALA A 51 16.10 -3.12 25.26
CA ALA A 51 17.04 -2.62 24.28
C ALA A 51 17.96 -1.52 24.86
N THR A 52 19.08 -1.25 24.19
CA THR A 52 19.99 -0.16 24.58
C THR A 52 19.33 1.20 24.39
N GLN A 53 19.89 2.25 25.01
CA GLN A 53 19.32 3.60 24.87
C GLN A 53 19.27 4.06 23.41
N GLN A 54 20.35 3.85 22.66
CA GLN A 54 20.40 4.14 21.23
C GLN A 54 19.32 3.40 20.43
N GLN A 55 19.14 2.10 20.69
CA GLN A 55 18.11 1.32 20.01
C GLN A 55 16.70 1.81 20.35
N ARG A 56 16.45 2.24 21.59
CA ARG A 56 15.16 2.84 21.97
C ARG A 56 14.88 4.13 21.22
N GLU A 57 15.90 4.96 21.04
CA GLU A 57 15.80 6.19 20.24
C GLU A 57 15.52 5.88 18.77
N GLU A 58 16.21 4.90 18.19
CA GLU A 58 15.94 4.42 16.82
C GLU A 58 14.53 3.87 16.66
N TYR A 59 14.04 3.08 17.62
CA TYR A 59 12.67 2.59 17.62
C TYR A 59 11.65 3.73 17.70
N ALA A 60 11.91 4.75 18.52
CA ALA A 60 11.05 5.93 18.62
C ALA A 60 11.00 6.71 17.31
N GLN A 61 12.15 6.93 16.66
CA GLN A 61 12.23 7.60 15.36
C GLN A 61 11.54 6.79 14.25
N LEU A 62 11.71 5.47 14.25
CA LEU A 62 11.04 4.58 13.32
C LEU A 62 9.53 4.65 13.52
N GLN A 63 9.06 4.55 14.76
CA GLN A 63 7.64 4.63 15.08
C GLN A 63 7.04 5.98 14.68
N GLU A 64 7.75 7.08 14.92
CA GLU A 64 7.31 8.40 14.49
C GLU A 64 7.21 8.47 12.96
N ARG A 65 8.22 7.98 12.23
CA ARG A 65 8.23 7.97 10.77
C ARG A 65 7.09 7.15 10.19
N GLU A 66 6.86 5.95 10.71
CA GLU A 66 5.78 5.09 10.24
C GLU A 66 4.41 5.71 10.56
N THR A 67 4.24 6.27 11.76
CA THR A 67 3.01 6.97 12.15
C THR A 67 2.75 8.14 11.21
N ARG A 68 3.78 8.95 10.93
CA ARG A 68 3.69 10.08 9.98
C ARG A 68 3.34 9.62 8.57
N ARG A 69 3.93 8.51 8.11
CA ARG A 69 3.63 7.95 6.78
C ARG A 69 2.16 7.55 6.67
N VAL A 70 1.65 6.85 7.68
CA VAL A 70 0.26 6.39 7.71
C VAL A 70 -0.71 7.56 7.81
N THR A 71 -0.43 8.56 8.66
CA THR A 71 -1.32 9.73 8.79
C THR A 71 -1.35 10.58 7.52
N LEU A 72 -0.23 10.76 6.85
CA LEU A 72 -0.19 11.42 5.53
C LEU A 72 -0.97 10.61 4.47
N ALA A 73 -0.84 9.28 4.46
CA ALA A 73 -1.59 8.43 3.54
C ALA A 73 -3.10 8.41 3.84
N GLY A 74 -3.50 8.48 5.11
CA GLY A 74 -4.89 8.46 5.56
C GLY A 74 -5.63 9.80 5.42
N HIS A 75 -4.92 10.92 5.57
CA HIS A 75 -5.45 12.27 5.32
C HIS A 75 -5.46 12.63 3.84
N GLY A 76 -5.94 11.72 2.98
CA GLY A 76 -6.25 12.01 1.58
C GLY A 76 -5.15 12.76 0.82
N SER A 77 -3.86 12.60 1.18
CA SER A 77 -2.78 13.18 0.39
C SER A 77 -2.54 12.21 -0.76
N THR A 78 -2.98 12.48 -1.99
CA THR A 78 -2.36 13.43 -2.95
C THR A 78 -0.82 13.43 -3.00
N ALA A 79 -0.16 12.50 -2.31
CA ALA A 79 1.29 12.27 -2.37
C ALA A 79 1.66 10.98 -3.10
N ALA A 80 0.69 10.24 -3.64
CA ALA A 80 0.87 9.72 -4.97
C ALA A 80 0.78 10.92 -5.92
N ALA A 81 1.86 11.70 -5.95
CA ALA A 81 2.18 12.62 -7.02
C ALA A 81 2.46 11.82 -8.32
N ALA A 82 1.57 10.88 -8.65
CA ALA A 82 1.29 10.59 -10.03
C ALA A 82 0.58 11.85 -10.52
N ALA A 83 1.36 12.86 -10.89
CA ALA A 83 0.91 13.97 -11.69
C ALA A 83 0.11 13.38 -12.84
N THR A 84 -1.20 13.50 -12.70
CA THR A 84 -2.18 12.89 -13.58
C THR A 84 -1.94 13.46 -14.96
N PRO A 85 -1.92 12.62 -16.00
CA PRO A 85 -1.83 13.12 -17.37
C PRO A 85 -2.93 14.18 -17.59
N PRO A 86 -2.64 15.24 -18.38
CA PRO A 86 -3.50 16.43 -18.55
C PRO A 86 -4.85 16.16 -19.25
N GLU A 87 -5.24 14.89 -19.37
CA GLU A 87 -6.36 14.39 -20.17
C GLU A 87 -7.72 14.55 -19.47
N TYR A 88 -7.76 14.59 -18.13
CA TYR A 88 -9.02 14.68 -17.39
C TYR A 88 -9.30 16.09 -16.85
N ARG A 89 -10.46 16.64 -17.24
CA ARG A 89 -10.99 17.92 -16.73
C ARG A 89 -12.28 17.69 -15.97
N CYS A 90 -12.36 18.16 -14.73
CA CYS A 90 -13.59 18.03 -13.95
C CYS A 90 -14.68 18.95 -14.51
N GLU A 91 -15.85 18.40 -14.81
CA GLU A 91 -17.01 19.16 -15.30
C GLU A 91 -17.62 20.06 -14.23
N ARG A 92 -17.47 19.72 -12.95
CA ARG A 92 -18.07 20.45 -11.83
C ARG A 92 -17.29 21.71 -11.44
N CYS A 93 -15.96 21.64 -11.43
CA CYS A 93 -15.11 22.75 -10.98
C CYS A 93 -14.11 23.25 -12.04
N GLY A 94 -14.01 22.59 -13.19
CA GLY A 94 -13.07 22.94 -14.26
C GLY A 94 -11.60 22.62 -13.99
N GLY A 95 -11.28 22.10 -12.79
CA GLY A 95 -9.92 21.74 -12.37
C GLY A 95 -9.36 20.52 -13.10
N ARG A 96 -8.03 20.44 -13.16
CA ARG A 96 -7.27 19.33 -13.79
C ARG A 96 -6.58 18.40 -12.79
N THR A 97 -6.74 18.67 -11.49
CA THR A 97 -6.18 17.87 -10.42
C THR A 97 -7.14 16.73 -10.10
N CYS A 98 -6.96 15.61 -10.80
CA CYS A 98 -7.81 14.41 -10.69
C CYS A 98 -6.93 13.20 -10.37
N ASP A 99 -7.39 12.21 -9.63
CA ASP A 99 -6.72 10.92 -9.46
C ASP A 99 -7.50 9.85 -10.24
N TYR A 100 -6.87 8.78 -10.69
CA TYR A 100 -7.57 7.70 -11.40
C TYR A 100 -7.19 6.33 -10.83
N LEU A 101 -8.19 5.45 -10.81
CA LEU A 101 -8.03 4.05 -10.47
C LEU A 101 -8.48 3.20 -11.66
N ASP A 102 -7.53 2.50 -12.30
CA ASP A 102 -7.84 1.54 -13.36
C ASP A 102 -8.58 0.33 -12.77
N SER A 103 -9.68 -0.08 -13.39
CA SER A 103 -10.46 -1.25 -12.98
C SER A 103 -9.75 -2.58 -13.22
N SER A 104 -8.69 -2.60 -14.04
CA SER A 104 -7.80 -3.74 -14.20
C SER A 104 -7.05 -4.11 -12.91
N ARG A 105 -6.95 -3.19 -11.94
CA ARG A 105 -6.37 -3.43 -10.60
C ARG A 105 -7.39 -3.92 -9.56
N ARG A 106 -8.65 -4.10 -9.94
CA ARG A 106 -9.63 -4.79 -9.08
C ARG A 106 -9.40 -6.29 -9.24
N ASP A 107 -8.67 -6.89 -8.30
CA ASP A 107 -8.61 -8.34 -8.17
C ASP A 107 -10.04 -8.90 -8.11
N ILE A 108 -10.33 -9.78 -9.08
CA ILE A 108 -11.56 -10.56 -9.28
C ILE A 108 -12.79 -9.72 -9.65
N GLY A 109 -12.95 -9.45 -10.94
CA GLY A 109 -14.26 -9.15 -11.52
C GLY A 109 -15.15 -10.40 -11.53
N LYS A 110 -16.46 -10.22 -11.31
CA LYS A 110 -17.51 -11.26 -11.50
C LYS A 110 -17.42 -12.01 -12.85
N CYS A 111 -16.68 -11.46 -13.81
CA CYS A 111 -16.42 -12.00 -15.12
C CYS A 111 -15.64 -13.33 -15.10
N GLU A 112 -14.86 -13.63 -14.05
CA GLU A 112 -14.12 -14.89 -13.95
C GLU A 112 -14.99 -16.08 -13.50
N THR A 113 -16.15 -15.82 -12.89
CA THR A 113 -17.01 -16.89 -12.34
C THR A 113 -18.13 -17.29 -13.29
N TRP A 114 -18.61 -16.36 -14.13
CA TRP A 114 -19.64 -16.61 -15.14
C TRP A 114 -19.32 -15.76 -16.36
N GLY A 115 -18.80 -16.39 -17.41
CA GLY A 115 -18.35 -15.73 -18.63
C GLY A 115 -19.46 -14.90 -19.27
N SER A 116 -19.43 -13.58 -19.04
CA SER A 116 -20.21 -12.62 -19.83
C SER A 116 -19.40 -12.25 -21.06
N LYS A 117 -19.98 -12.50 -22.23
CA LYS A 117 -19.41 -12.38 -23.58
C LYS A 117 -19.46 -10.95 -24.14
N ASP A 118 -19.44 -9.94 -23.28
CA ASP A 118 -19.47 -8.55 -23.72
C ASP A 118 -18.17 -7.90 -23.27
N GLY A 119 -17.30 -7.62 -24.25
CA GLY A 119 -15.96 -7.10 -24.06
C GLY A 119 -15.98 -5.78 -23.30
N GLN A 120 -15.80 -5.87 -21.98
CA GLN A 120 -15.64 -4.71 -21.12
C GLN A 120 -14.17 -4.30 -21.22
N GLY A 121 -13.90 -3.31 -22.07
CA GLY A 121 -12.61 -2.61 -22.09
C GLY A 121 -12.26 -2.10 -20.69
N ALA A 122 -10.96 -1.91 -20.42
CA ALA A 122 -10.51 -1.38 -19.14
C ALA A 122 -11.24 -0.07 -18.82
N SER A 123 -11.99 -0.05 -17.72
CA SER A 123 -12.65 1.16 -17.22
C SER A 123 -11.75 1.86 -16.19
N ARG A 124 -11.78 3.17 -16.14
CA ARG A 124 -11.01 3.98 -15.19
C ARG A 124 -11.97 4.80 -14.34
N LEU A 125 -11.89 4.67 -13.03
CA LEU A 125 -12.62 5.53 -12.11
C LEU A 125 -11.78 6.77 -11.82
N VAL A 126 -12.23 7.93 -12.28
CA VAL A 126 -11.54 9.21 -12.08
C VAL A 126 -12.20 9.96 -10.92
N THR A 127 -11.39 10.51 -10.01
CA THR A 127 -11.81 11.31 -8.85
C THR A 127 -11.17 12.69 -8.89
N CYS A 128 -11.97 13.76 -8.92
CA CYS A 128 -11.47 15.12 -8.78
C CYS A 128 -11.00 15.37 -7.34
N LEU A 129 -9.74 15.77 -7.16
CA LEU A 129 -9.16 16.08 -5.85
C LEU A 129 -9.62 17.44 -5.31
N GLY A 130 -10.09 18.34 -6.17
CA GLY A 130 -10.55 19.68 -5.77
C GLY A 130 -11.99 19.71 -5.25
N CYS A 131 -12.90 18.91 -5.82
CA CYS A 131 -14.33 18.94 -5.45
C CYS A 131 -14.91 17.57 -5.06
N GLY A 132 -14.11 16.50 -5.11
CA GLY A 132 -14.53 15.14 -4.76
C GLY A 132 -15.45 14.45 -5.77
N HIS A 133 -15.74 15.08 -6.91
CA HIS A 133 -16.58 14.48 -7.96
C HIS A 133 -15.91 13.26 -8.58
N ARG A 134 -16.67 12.19 -8.82
CA ARG A 134 -16.18 10.91 -9.36
C ARG A 134 -16.97 10.51 -10.60
N TRP A 135 -16.28 10.02 -11.62
CA TRP A 135 -16.89 9.55 -12.86
C TRP A 135 -16.10 8.39 -13.48
N ASP A 136 -16.80 7.52 -14.21
CA ASP A 136 -16.22 6.36 -14.89
C ASP A 136 -15.91 6.68 -16.35
N VAL A 137 -14.69 6.38 -16.78
CA VAL A 137 -14.22 6.51 -18.16
C VAL A 137 -14.05 5.10 -18.73
N HIS A 138 -14.77 4.78 -19.80
CA HIS A 138 -14.62 3.50 -20.50
C HIS A 138 -13.72 3.72 -21.71
N ASP A 139 -12.48 3.23 -21.67
CA ASP A 139 -11.61 3.22 -22.86
C ASP A 139 -12.05 2.07 -23.78
N VAL A 140 -12.93 2.40 -24.72
CA VAL A 140 -13.30 1.49 -25.80
C VAL A 140 -12.15 1.51 -26.82
N TYR A 141 -11.24 0.55 -26.73
CA TYR A 141 -10.21 0.36 -27.76
C TYR A 141 -10.89 0.08 -29.12
N TRP A 142 -10.80 1.03 -30.04
CA TRP A 142 -10.97 0.78 -31.46
C TRP A 142 -9.84 -0.15 -31.92
N PHE A 143 -10.17 -1.42 -32.16
CA PHE A 143 -9.26 -2.34 -32.84
C PHE A 143 -9.08 -1.83 -34.27
N VAL A 144 -8.00 -1.09 -34.54
CA VAL A 144 -7.59 -0.78 -35.92
C VAL A 144 -7.03 -2.07 -36.50
N SER A 145 -7.89 -2.86 -37.16
CA SER A 145 -7.41 -3.89 -38.09
C SER A 145 -6.65 -3.18 -39.21
N GLN A 146 -5.32 -3.24 -39.16
CA GLN A 146 -4.51 -2.97 -40.34
C GLN A 146 -4.73 -4.11 -41.33
N GLU A 147 -5.65 -3.94 -42.27
CA GLU A 147 -5.58 -4.69 -43.52
C GLU A 147 -4.41 -4.15 -44.33
N VAL A 148 -3.36 -4.96 -44.48
CA VAL A 148 -2.28 -4.71 -45.44
C VAL A 148 -2.85 -4.94 -46.84
N VAL A 149 -3.41 -3.89 -47.44
CA VAL A 149 -3.69 -3.91 -48.88
C VAL A 149 -2.48 -3.32 -49.60
N GLY A 150 -1.80 -4.19 -50.34
CA GLY A 150 -0.67 -3.83 -51.17
C GLY A 150 -0.96 -2.68 -52.13
N ALA A 151 0.11 -1.97 -52.49
CA ALA A 151 0.18 -0.86 -53.43
C ALA A 151 -0.31 0.52 -52.91
N GLY A 152 0.55 1.13 -52.08
CA GLY A 152 0.93 2.54 -52.15
C GLY A 152 -0.07 3.57 -52.70
N ARG A 153 -1.10 3.90 -51.91
CA ARG A 153 -1.74 5.23 -51.92
C ARG A 153 -2.61 5.39 -50.67
N PHE A 154 -2.19 6.25 -49.74
CA PHE A 154 -3.01 6.66 -48.62
C PHE A 154 -4.08 7.64 -49.10
N ARG A 155 -5.35 7.25 -49.06
CA ARG A 155 -6.49 8.17 -48.99
C ARG A 155 -7.24 7.88 -47.70
N SER A 156 -7.10 8.76 -46.72
CA SER A 156 -7.94 8.80 -45.53
C SER A 156 -9.33 9.31 -45.93
N HIS A 157 -10.23 8.40 -46.28
CA HIS A 157 -11.64 8.72 -46.45
C HIS A 157 -12.31 8.55 -45.09
N TRP A 158 -12.79 9.67 -44.52
CA TRP A 158 -13.60 9.66 -43.31
C TRP A 158 -15.05 9.45 -43.76
N SER A 159 -15.59 8.26 -43.54
CA SER A 159 -17.01 8.01 -43.74
C SER A 159 -17.62 7.61 -42.40
N ILE A 160 -18.48 8.48 -41.88
CA ILE A 160 -19.33 8.22 -40.73
C ILE A 160 -20.50 7.36 -41.24
N MET A 161 -20.48 6.06 -40.96
CA MET A 161 -21.71 5.26 -41.02
C MET A 161 -22.30 5.21 -39.62
N LEU A 162 -23.35 6.01 -39.40
CA LEU A 162 -24.34 5.77 -38.36
C LEU A 162 -25.20 4.60 -38.83
N VAL A 163 -25.02 3.43 -38.24
CA VAL A 163 -26.00 2.34 -38.34
C VAL A 163 -26.93 2.49 -37.13
N GLY A 164 -28.21 2.71 -37.42
CA GLY A 164 -29.29 2.80 -36.43
C GLY A 164 -29.71 1.44 -35.88
#